data_AF-A0A931M928-F1
#
_entry.id   AF-A0A931M928-F1
#
_cell.length_a   1.000
_cell.length_b   1.000
_cell.length_c   1.000
_cell.angle_alpha   90.00
_cell.angle_beta   90.00
_cell.angle_gamma   90.00
#
_symmetry.space_group_name_H-M   'P 1'
#
loop_
_entity.id
_entity.type
_entity.pdbx_description
1 polymer ?
#
loop_
_entity_poly.entity_id
_entity_poly.type
_entity_poly.pdbx_seq_one_letter_code
_entity_poly.pdbx_strand_id
1 'polypeptide(L)'
;EGMEEADSIALDPHKWLYSPLEAGCTLVKNPNHLSETFSSHPVYYNFDTYEEERSHNFYEYGLQNSRGFRALKVWVTLQQVGRNGYAEMIKEDIALSQLLFALADKHPGLEAVTQNLSIATLRYIPADTDRNNTDYINQLNETLLNNLQKGGEVFLSNAVINDNYCLRACIVNFRTSKKDIEEMIEIIAREGKKVHQILSAATADSSPY
;
A
#
# COMPACT_ATOMS: atom_id res chain seq x y z
N GLU A 1 18.17 6.48 8.89
CA GLU A 1 19.00 6.31 10.09
C GLU A 1 18.72 4.93 10.66
N GLY A 2 19.73 4.16 11.05
CA GLY A 2 19.59 2.80 11.58
C GLY A 2 19.48 1.69 10.53
N MET A 3 19.50 2.01 9.23
CA MET A 3 19.41 1.00 8.17
C MET A 3 20.73 0.22 8.01
N GLU A 4 21.84 0.89 8.30
CA GLU A 4 23.21 0.38 8.33
C GLU A 4 23.46 -0.67 9.45
N GLU A 5 22.63 -0.64 10.50
CA GLU A 5 22.68 -1.57 11.61
C GLU A 5 21.94 -2.88 11.31
N ALA A 6 21.05 -2.89 10.32
CA ALA A 6 20.27 -4.06 9.97
C ALA A 6 21.13 -5.19 9.36
N ASP A 7 20.87 -6.43 9.75
CA ASP A 7 21.49 -7.62 9.14
C ASP A 7 20.92 -7.91 7.75
N SER A 8 19.67 -7.50 7.51
CA SER A 8 19.00 -7.62 6.23
C SER A 8 17.85 -6.63 6.07
N ILE A 9 17.51 -6.34 4.82
CA ILE A 9 16.42 -5.44 4.42
C ILE A 9 15.62 -6.15 3.33
N ALA A 10 14.30 -6.21 3.49
CA ALA A 10 13.38 -6.64 2.45
C ALA A 10 12.71 -5.42 1.82
N LEU A 11 12.59 -5.43 0.50
CA LEU A 11 11.82 -4.45 -0.24
C LEU A 11 11.09 -5.09 -1.41
N ASP A 12 9.96 -4.49 -1.77
CA ASP A 12 9.12 -4.96 -2.86
C ASP A 12 9.17 -3.96 -4.01
N PRO A 13 10.06 -4.16 -5.01
CA PRO A 13 10.03 -3.36 -6.24
C PRO A 13 8.65 -3.32 -6.91
N HIS A 14 7.85 -4.37 -6.73
CA HIS A 14 6.50 -4.42 -7.27
C HIS A 14 5.47 -3.56 -6.55
N LYS A 15 5.84 -2.93 -5.43
CA LYS A 15 5.04 -1.91 -4.75
C LYS A 15 5.45 -0.55 -5.25
N TRP A 16 6.31 0.15 -4.52
CA TRP A 16 6.56 1.58 -4.74
C TRP A 16 7.62 1.90 -5.81
N LEU A 17 8.25 0.86 -6.41
CA LEU A 17 9.14 1.03 -7.56
C LEU A 17 8.45 0.68 -8.89
N TYR A 18 7.11 0.58 -8.90
CA TYR A 18 6.33 0.45 -10.13
C TYR A 18 6.65 -0.75 -11.01
N SER A 19 7.37 -1.75 -10.49
CA SER A 19 7.59 -3.00 -11.21
C SER A 19 6.28 -3.78 -11.27
N PRO A 20 5.93 -4.44 -12.38
CA PRO A 20 4.83 -5.38 -12.40
C PRO A 20 5.04 -6.50 -11.37
N LEU A 21 3.94 -7.05 -10.83
CA LEU A 21 3.98 -8.24 -9.97
C LEU A 21 4.58 -9.45 -10.72
N GLU A 22 5.33 -10.35 -10.07
CA GLU A 22 5.95 -10.25 -8.74
C GLU A 22 7.41 -9.80 -8.82
N ALA A 23 7.88 -9.02 -7.85
CA ALA A 23 9.30 -8.71 -7.67
C ALA A 23 9.59 -8.35 -6.21
N GLY A 24 10.14 -9.29 -5.46
CA GLY A 24 10.69 -9.05 -4.13
C GLY A 24 12.22 -8.99 -4.17
N CYS A 25 12.81 -8.26 -3.25
CA CYS A 25 14.25 -8.14 -3.10
C CYS A 25 14.62 -8.22 -1.62
N THR A 26 15.66 -8.99 -1.32
CA THR A 26 16.28 -9.02 0.00
C THR A 26 17.73 -8.61 -0.18
N LEU A 27 18.15 -7.61 0.60
CA LEU A 27 19.53 -7.22 0.77
C LEU A 27 20.00 -7.80 2.09
N VAL A 28 21.14 -8.50 2.09
CA VAL A 28 21.73 -9.10 3.29
C VAL A 28 23.12 -8.52 3.49
N LYS A 29 23.47 -8.20 4.74
CA LYS A 29 24.78 -7.66 5.10
C LYS A 29 25.88 -8.71 4.98
N ASN A 30 25.59 -9.93 5.43
CA ASN A 30 26.45 -11.10 5.24
C ASN A 30 25.80 -12.11 4.28
N PRO A 31 26.25 -12.21 3.02
CA PRO A 31 25.67 -13.15 2.05
C PRO A 31 25.91 -14.62 2.41
N ASN A 32 26.92 -14.93 3.24
CA ASN A 32 27.23 -16.31 3.65
C ASN A 32 26.08 -16.95 4.42
N HIS A 33 25.30 -16.16 5.17
CA HIS A 33 24.13 -16.69 5.88
C HIS A 33 23.11 -17.32 4.92
N LEU A 34 22.98 -16.80 3.69
CA LEU A 34 22.06 -17.37 2.71
C LEU A 34 22.60 -18.67 2.14
N SER A 35 23.87 -18.71 1.72
CA SER A 35 24.47 -19.92 1.14
C SER A 35 24.62 -21.04 2.15
N GLU A 36 25.05 -20.75 3.38
CA GLU A 36 25.15 -21.76 4.46
C GLU A 36 23.78 -22.37 4.83
N THR A 37 22.70 -21.60 4.67
CA THR A 37 21.35 -22.05 5.00
C THR A 37 20.67 -22.79 3.84
N PHE A 38 20.77 -22.26 2.61
CA PHE A 38 19.97 -22.72 1.47
C PHE A 38 20.73 -23.54 0.44
N SER A 39 22.07 -23.53 0.46
CA SER A 39 22.84 -24.27 -0.52
C SER A 39 22.62 -25.77 -0.35
N SER A 40 22.36 -26.44 -1.48
CA SER A 40 22.20 -27.88 -1.58
C SER A 40 22.95 -28.36 -2.81
N HIS A 41 23.76 -29.40 -2.64
CA HIS A 41 24.63 -29.93 -3.69
C HIS A 41 24.21 -31.36 -4.06
N PRO A 42 23.09 -31.54 -4.78
CA PRO A 42 22.75 -32.83 -5.36
C PRO A 42 23.88 -33.39 -6.21
N VAL A 43 24.08 -34.71 -6.14
CA VAL A 43 25.15 -35.43 -6.86
C VAL A 43 25.09 -35.31 -8.39
N TYR A 44 23.97 -34.83 -8.95
CA TYR A 44 23.80 -34.62 -10.38
C TYR A 44 24.21 -33.21 -10.84
N TYR A 45 24.57 -32.30 -9.91
CA TYR A 45 25.18 -31.04 -10.28
C TYR A 45 26.70 -31.19 -10.36
N ASN A 46 27.23 -30.91 -11.54
CA ASN A 46 28.67 -30.85 -11.75
C ASN A 46 29.11 -29.41 -11.50
N PHE A 47 29.63 -29.13 -10.31
CA PHE A 47 30.26 -27.85 -10.02
C PHE A 47 31.71 -27.94 -10.47
N ASP A 48 32.05 -27.18 -11.51
CA ASP A 48 33.43 -27.13 -12.00
C ASP A 48 34.38 -26.76 -10.84
N THR A 49 35.38 -27.63 -10.61
CA THR A 49 36.41 -27.52 -9.56
C THR A 49 37.47 -26.46 -9.85
N TYR A 50 37.25 -25.59 -10.84
CA TYR A 50 38.19 -24.52 -11.18
C TYR A 50 37.94 -23.35 -10.23
N GLU A 51 38.73 -23.32 -9.16
CA GLU A 51 38.67 -22.35 -8.04
C GLU A 51 38.82 -20.88 -8.45
N GLU A 52 39.17 -20.57 -9.71
CA GLU A 52 39.52 -19.21 -10.11
C GLU A 52 38.31 -18.29 -10.35
N GLU A 53 37.11 -18.80 -10.71
CA GLU A 53 35.89 -17.98 -10.81
C GLU A 53 34.63 -18.80 -10.50
N ARG A 54 34.35 -19.01 -9.20
CA ARG A 54 33.08 -19.62 -8.77
C ARG A 54 31.91 -18.72 -9.20
N SER A 55 31.15 -19.14 -10.22
CA SER A 55 30.01 -18.38 -10.73
C SER A 55 28.93 -18.24 -9.65
N HIS A 56 28.29 -17.06 -9.57
CA HIS A 56 27.28 -16.79 -8.56
C HIS A 56 25.97 -17.52 -8.89
N ASN A 57 25.71 -18.62 -8.19
CA ASN A 57 24.55 -19.47 -8.41
C ASN A 57 23.39 -19.12 -7.47
N PHE A 58 22.45 -18.32 -7.95
CA PHE A 58 21.34 -17.77 -7.15
C PHE A 58 20.39 -18.81 -6.50
N TYR A 59 20.42 -20.07 -6.92
CA TYR A 59 19.64 -21.14 -6.27
C TYR A 59 20.19 -21.45 -4.87
N GLU A 60 21.47 -21.16 -4.61
CA GLU A 60 22.11 -21.36 -3.31
C GLU A 60 21.70 -20.31 -2.27
N TYR A 61 21.00 -19.26 -2.69
CA TYR A 61 20.69 -18.08 -1.88
C TYR A 61 19.20 -17.99 -1.51
N GLY A 62 18.45 -19.06 -1.71
CA GLY A 62 17.05 -19.12 -1.32
C GLY A 62 16.38 -20.45 -1.66
N LEU A 63 15.10 -20.55 -1.35
CA LEU A 63 14.35 -21.81 -1.45
C LEU A 63 14.09 -22.30 -2.90
N GLN A 64 14.19 -21.41 -3.89
CA GLN A 64 13.83 -21.72 -5.27
C GLN A 64 15.05 -22.16 -6.08
N ASN A 65 14.98 -23.39 -6.60
CA ASN A 65 15.92 -23.87 -7.60
C ASN A 65 15.68 -23.19 -8.96
N SER A 66 14.61 -23.59 -9.67
CA SER A 66 14.15 -22.90 -10.87
C SER A 66 13.49 -21.57 -10.52
N ARG A 67 13.89 -20.48 -11.19
CA ARG A 67 13.37 -19.13 -10.97
C ARG A 67 13.29 -18.32 -12.27
N GLY A 68 12.29 -17.44 -12.33
CA GLY A 68 12.16 -16.48 -13.44
C GLY A 68 13.15 -15.33 -13.33
N PHE A 69 13.41 -14.64 -14.44
CA PHE A 69 14.34 -13.51 -14.50
C PHE A 69 13.70 -12.20 -13.98
N ARG A 70 13.30 -12.18 -12.70
CA ARG A 70 12.65 -11.02 -12.07
C ARG A 70 13.54 -9.76 -12.05
N ALA A 71 14.86 -9.94 -12.02
CA ALA A 71 15.82 -8.85 -12.03
C ALA A 71 15.78 -8.03 -13.33
N LEU A 72 15.42 -8.63 -14.48
CA LEU A 72 15.41 -7.92 -15.76
C LEU A 72 14.45 -6.72 -15.75
N LYS A 73 13.20 -6.93 -15.31
CA LYS A 73 12.21 -5.83 -15.28
C LYS A 73 12.59 -4.74 -14.29
N VAL A 74 13.17 -5.10 -13.13
CA VAL A 74 13.66 -4.11 -12.16
C VAL A 74 14.82 -3.31 -12.74
N TRP A 75 15.78 -4.00 -13.37
CA TRP A 75 16.95 -3.39 -13.99
C TRP A 75 16.57 -2.44 -15.14
N VAL A 76 15.70 -2.88 -16.06
CA VAL A 76 15.25 -2.03 -17.19
C VAL A 76 14.56 -0.76 -16.67
N THR A 77 13.68 -0.86 -15.68
CA THR A 77 13.03 0.34 -15.13
C THR A 77 14.02 1.24 -14.41
N LEU A 78 15.01 0.69 -13.67
CA LEU A 78 16.09 1.48 -13.08
C LEU A 78 16.95 2.20 -14.12
N GLN A 79 17.26 1.57 -15.25
CA GLN A 79 18.00 2.20 -16.34
C GLN A 79 17.19 3.32 -17.00
N GLN A 80 15.89 3.10 -17.21
CA GLN A 80 15.02 4.04 -17.90
C GLN A 80 14.69 5.27 -17.03
N VAL A 81 14.33 5.05 -15.77
CA VAL A 81 13.85 6.10 -14.84
C VAL A 81 15.03 6.76 -14.12
N GLY A 82 16.06 5.99 -13.79
CA GLY A 82 17.16 6.43 -12.95
C GLY A 82 16.75 6.75 -11.51
N ARG A 83 17.75 7.00 -10.67
CA ARG A 83 17.55 7.35 -9.24
C ARG A 83 16.69 8.61 -9.08
N ASN A 84 16.98 9.66 -9.86
CA ASN A 84 16.30 10.94 -9.72
C ASN A 84 14.83 10.85 -10.14
N GLY A 85 14.51 10.07 -11.18
CA GLY A 85 13.12 9.85 -11.60
C GLY A 85 12.31 9.14 -10.51
N TYR A 86 12.85 8.10 -9.86
CA TYR A 86 12.17 7.46 -8.73
C TYR A 86 12.00 8.39 -7.54
N ALA A 87 13.03 9.17 -7.21
CA ALA A 87 12.92 10.14 -6.14
C ALA A 87 11.80 11.16 -6.41
N GLU A 88 11.60 11.56 -7.66
CA GLU A 88 10.52 12.48 -8.03
C GLU A 88 9.15 11.82 -7.98
N MET A 89 8.97 10.65 -8.60
CA MET A 89 7.69 9.93 -8.55
C MET A 89 7.24 9.63 -7.11
N ILE A 90 8.17 9.22 -6.23
CA ILE A 90 7.88 8.97 -4.81
C ILE A 90 7.47 10.26 -4.09
N LYS A 91 8.11 11.40 -4.39
CA LYS A 91 7.70 12.69 -3.82
C LYS A 91 6.31 13.09 -4.29
N GLU A 92 5.99 12.87 -5.57
CA GLU A 92 4.67 13.17 -6.12
C GLU A 92 3.58 12.33 -5.42
N ASP A 93 3.82 11.03 -5.23
CA ASP A 93 2.90 10.16 -4.47
C ASP A 93 2.66 10.65 -3.04
N ILE A 94 3.73 11.07 -2.36
CA ILE A 94 3.66 11.65 -1.00
C ILE A 94 2.85 12.96 -1.04
N ALA A 95 3.12 13.83 -2.01
CA ALA A 95 2.41 15.10 -2.17
C ALA A 95 0.91 14.90 -2.43
N LEU A 96 0.54 13.89 -3.23
CA LEU A 96 -0.86 13.54 -3.47
C LEU A 96 -1.54 13.00 -2.19
N SER A 97 -0.85 12.18 -1.40
CA SER A 97 -1.34 11.73 -0.10
C SER A 97 -1.53 12.90 0.89
N GLN A 98 -0.57 13.82 0.94
CA GLN A 98 -0.67 15.05 1.74
C GLN A 98 -1.84 15.93 1.30
N LEU A 99 -2.06 16.06 -0.02
CA LEU A 99 -3.19 16.79 -0.57
C LEU A 99 -4.52 16.15 -0.14
N LEU A 100 -4.65 14.82 -0.25
CA LEU A 100 -5.86 14.12 0.17
C LEU A 100 -6.19 14.38 1.63
N PHE A 101 -5.18 14.28 2.51
CA PHE A 101 -5.33 14.56 3.94
C PHE A 101 -5.79 16.01 4.18
N ALA A 102 -5.14 16.99 3.53
CA ALA A 102 -5.46 18.40 3.68
C ALA A 102 -6.86 18.78 3.15
N LEU A 103 -7.33 18.12 2.09
CA LEU A 103 -8.69 18.33 1.56
C LEU A 103 -9.74 17.68 2.48
N ALA A 104 -9.46 16.48 3.00
CA ALA A 104 -10.33 15.81 3.95
C ALA A 104 -10.52 16.63 5.24
N ASP A 105 -9.43 17.20 5.78
CA ASP A 105 -9.45 18.04 6.99
C ASP A 105 -10.30 19.32 6.82
N LYS A 106 -10.35 19.86 5.59
CA LYS A 106 -11.15 21.06 5.25
C LYS A 106 -12.61 20.74 4.94
N HIS A 107 -12.95 19.49 4.66
CA HIS A 107 -14.28 19.13 4.22
C HIS A 107 -15.21 18.88 5.42
N PRO A 108 -16.37 19.54 5.53
CA PRO A 108 -17.18 19.53 6.77
C PRO A 108 -17.77 18.16 7.14
N GLY A 109 -17.91 17.25 6.17
CA GLY A 109 -18.39 15.89 6.39
C GLY A 109 -17.29 14.82 6.48
N LEU A 110 -16.02 15.22 6.48
CA LEU A 110 -14.89 14.29 6.56
C LEU A 110 -14.02 14.61 7.78
N GLU A 111 -13.32 13.58 8.25
CA GLU A 111 -12.30 13.68 9.27
C GLU A 111 -11.01 13.06 8.71
N ALA A 112 -9.95 13.84 8.65
CA ALA A 112 -8.62 13.34 8.33
C ALA A 112 -8.00 12.71 9.60
N VAL A 113 -7.49 11.48 9.50
CA VAL A 113 -7.04 10.71 10.68
C VAL A 113 -5.51 10.59 10.75
N THR A 114 -4.87 10.06 9.71
CA THR A 114 -3.40 10.01 9.62
C THR A 114 -2.92 10.26 8.21
N GLN A 115 -1.68 10.76 8.09
CA GLN A 115 -0.94 10.86 6.84
C GLN A 115 0.52 10.51 7.10
N ASN A 116 1.05 9.56 6.35
CA ASN A 116 2.48 9.28 6.31
C ASN A 116 2.86 8.61 4.99
N LEU A 117 4.02 8.95 4.45
CA LEU A 117 4.47 8.50 3.12
C LEU A 117 3.37 8.77 2.07
N SER A 118 3.00 7.78 1.27
CA SER A 118 1.93 7.88 0.28
C SER A 118 0.56 7.41 0.79
N ILE A 119 0.39 7.30 2.11
CA ILE A 119 -0.85 6.80 2.72
C ILE A 119 -1.54 7.93 3.49
N ALA A 120 -2.84 8.10 3.22
CA ALA A 120 -3.71 8.92 4.04
C ALA A 120 -4.93 8.10 4.47
N THR A 121 -5.37 8.31 5.71
CA THR A 121 -6.58 7.70 6.25
C THR A 121 -7.58 8.78 6.65
N LEU A 122 -8.85 8.52 6.38
CA LEU A 122 -9.94 9.45 6.63
C LEU A 122 -11.24 8.71 6.97
N ARG A 123 -12.20 9.44 7.52
CA ARG A 123 -13.54 8.94 7.85
C ARG A 123 -14.59 9.91 7.34
N TYR A 124 -15.75 9.38 6.97
CA TYR A 124 -16.95 10.18 6.80
C TYR A 124 -17.67 10.34 8.13
N ILE A 125 -17.97 11.59 8.50
CA ILE A 125 -18.64 11.97 9.74
C ILE A 125 -19.84 12.86 9.37
N PRO A 126 -21.08 12.34 9.45
CA PRO A 126 -22.27 13.15 9.20
C PRO A 126 -22.37 14.31 10.20
N ALA A 127 -22.83 15.48 9.74
CA ALA A 127 -22.88 16.69 10.56
C ALA A 127 -23.87 16.62 11.73
N ASP A 128 -24.89 15.77 11.62
CA ASP A 128 -25.96 15.53 12.58
C ASP A 128 -25.71 14.30 13.48
N THR A 129 -24.53 13.69 13.39
CA THR A 129 -24.14 12.54 14.22
C THR A 129 -23.24 12.98 15.39
N ASP A 130 -23.51 12.46 16.58
CA ASP A 130 -22.59 12.60 17.72
C ASP A 130 -21.27 11.90 17.42
N ARG A 131 -20.18 12.67 17.42
CA ARG A 131 -18.82 12.16 17.15
C ARG A 131 -18.35 11.12 18.15
N ASN A 132 -18.96 11.05 19.34
CA ASN A 132 -18.66 10.04 20.34
C ASN A 132 -19.35 8.69 20.07
N ASN A 133 -20.30 8.62 19.12
CA ASN A 133 -20.93 7.37 18.71
C ASN A 133 -20.02 6.60 17.73
N THR A 134 -18.90 6.10 18.26
CA THR A 134 -17.86 5.42 17.49
C THR A 134 -18.37 4.17 16.78
N ASP A 135 -19.27 3.41 17.42
CA ASP A 135 -19.81 2.17 16.86
C ASP A 135 -20.61 2.44 15.57
N TYR A 136 -21.50 3.45 15.62
CA TYR A 136 -22.25 3.87 14.44
C TYR A 136 -21.33 4.39 13.34
N ILE A 137 -20.36 5.25 13.67
CA ILE A 137 -19.44 5.82 12.69
C ILE A 137 -18.57 4.73 12.05
N ASN A 138 -18.16 3.72 12.82
CA ASN A 138 -17.42 2.57 12.31
C ASN A 138 -18.27 1.75 11.33
N GLN A 139 -19.50 1.38 11.73
CA GLN A 139 -20.44 0.67 10.85
C GLN A 139 -20.74 1.44 9.55
N LEU A 140 -20.92 2.76 9.67
CA LEU A 140 -21.13 3.66 8.55
C LEU A 140 -19.95 3.63 7.58
N ASN A 141 -18.72 3.79 8.08
CA ASN A 141 -17.52 3.83 7.24
C ASN A 141 -17.17 2.47 6.62
N GLU A 142 -17.46 1.37 7.32
CA GLU A 142 -17.34 0.02 6.75
C GLU A 142 -18.35 -0.20 5.61
N THR A 143 -19.60 0.21 5.80
CA THR A 143 -20.63 0.13 4.76
C THR A 143 -20.29 1.03 3.58
N LEU A 144 -19.80 2.24 3.85
CA LEU A 144 -19.32 3.18 2.84
C LEU A 144 -18.20 2.58 2.00
N LEU A 145 -17.17 1.98 2.62
CA LEU A 145 -16.07 1.36 1.88
C LEU A 145 -16.58 0.28 0.91
N ASN A 146 -17.47 -0.60 1.39
CA ASN A 146 -18.06 -1.65 0.59
C ASN A 146 -18.83 -1.08 -0.62
N ASN A 147 -19.54 0.02 -0.43
CA ASN A 147 -20.29 0.68 -1.51
C ASN A 147 -19.36 1.37 -2.52
N LEU A 148 -18.29 2.04 -2.05
CA LEU A 148 -17.29 2.64 -2.94
C LEU A 148 -16.64 1.59 -3.84
N GLN A 149 -16.18 0.48 -3.25
CA GLN A 149 -15.54 -0.63 -3.99
C GLN A 149 -16.49 -1.26 -5.01
N LYS A 150 -17.78 -1.45 -4.67
CA LYS A 150 -18.79 -1.97 -5.60
C LYS A 150 -19.17 -0.97 -6.69
N GLY A 151 -19.17 0.33 -6.36
CA GLY A 151 -19.52 1.41 -7.28
C GLY A 151 -18.47 1.62 -8.37
N GLY A 152 -17.20 1.33 -8.09
CA GLY A 152 -16.12 1.32 -9.09
C GLY A 152 -15.54 2.67 -9.48
N GLU A 153 -16.07 3.78 -8.93
CA GLU A 153 -15.52 5.13 -9.16
C GLU A 153 -14.22 5.35 -8.37
N VAL A 154 -14.09 4.76 -7.18
CA VAL A 154 -12.87 4.78 -6.37
C VAL A 154 -12.72 3.47 -5.60
N PHE A 155 -11.49 2.98 -5.49
CA PHE A 155 -11.19 1.75 -4.77
C PHE A 155 -10.18 2.02 -3.65
N LEU A 156 -10.66 1.97 -2.41
CA LEU A 156 -9.87 2.15 -1.20
C LEU A 156 -9.75 0.82 -0.43
N SER A 157 -8.85 0.80 0.55
CA SER A 157 -8.80 -0.24 1.59
C SER A 157 -9.27 0.34 2.91
N ASN A 158 -9.26 -0.45 3.99
CA ASN A 158 -9.46 0.06 5.34
C ASN A 158 -8.18 0.03 6.19
N ALA A 159 -8.24 0.73 7.32
CA ALA A 159 -7.38 0.54 8.47
C ALA A 159 -8.22 0.69 9.74
N VAL A 160 -7.79 0.06 10.84
CA VAL A 160 -8.34 0.30 12.17
C VAL A 160 -7.26 1.00 13.00
N ILE A 161 -7.53 2.22 13.44
CA ILE A 161 -6.58 3.06 14.18
C ILE A 161 -7.26 3.49 15.47
N ASN A 162 -6.71 3.09 16.62
CA ASN A 162 -7.30 3.36 17.94
C ASN A 162 -8.80 3.00 17.96
N ASP A 163 -9.13 1.78 17.52
CA ASP A 163 -10.50 1.25 17.39
C ASP A 163 -11.44 2.01 16.45
N ASN A 164 -10.93 2.97 15.66
CA ASN A 164 -11.70 3.67 14.63
C ASN A 164 -11.47 3.04 13.26
N TYR A 165 -12.56 2.61 12.61
CA TYR A 165 -12.54 2.16 11.23
C TYR A 165 -12.36 3.35 10.29
N CYS A 166 -11.29 3.32 9.50
CA CYS A 166 -10.89 4.38 8.60
C CYS A 166 -10.84 3.89 7.15
N LEU A 167 -11.26 4.73 6.21
CA LEU A 167 -10.93 4.58 4.80
C LEU A 167 -9.43 4.84 4.62
N ARG A 168 -8.73 3.97 3.91
CA ARG A 168 -7.28 4.06 3.69
C ARG A 168 -6.98 4.13 2.20
N ALA A 169 -6.48 5.29 1.78
CA ALA A 169 -5.93 5.54 0.45
C ALA A 169 -4.41 5.31 0.46
N CYS A 170 -3.91 4.52 -0.49
CA CYS A 170 -2.49 4.29 -0.71
C CYS A 170 -2.14 4.71 -2.14
N ILE A 171 -1.42 5.82 -2.28
CA ILE A 171 -1.12 6.42 -3.58
C ILE A 171 0.19 5.86 -4.11
N VAL A 172 0.10 4.81 -4.90
CA VAL A 172 1.27 4.15 -5.53
C VAL A 172 0.97 3.76 -6.98
N ASN A 173 0.04 4.47 -7.61
CA ASN A 173 -0.29 4.32 -9.01
C ASN A 173 0.19 5.58 -9.74
N PHE A 174 1.16 5.42 -10.63
CA PHE A 174 1.81 6.51 -11.37
C PHE A 174 0.84 7.31 -12.26
N ARG A 175 -0.39 6.84 -12.43
CA ARG A 175 -1.44 7.52 -13.18
C ARG A 175 -2.36 8.38 -12.31
N THR A 176 -2.28 8.25 -10.99
CA THR A 176 -3.08 9.07 -10.06
C THR A 176 -2.57 10.51 -10.12
N SER A 177 -3.51 11.43 -10.28
CA SER A 177 -3.26 12.84 -10.42
C SER A 177 -3.96 13.63 -9.31
N LYS A 178 -3.63 14.92 -9.20
CA LYS A 178 -4.33 15.86 -8.31
C LYS A 178 -5.85 15.85 -8.53
N LYS A 179 -6.30 15.76 -9.78
CA LYS A 179 -7.71 15.74 -10.11
C LYS A 179 -8.41 14.52 -9.50
N ASP A 180 -7.78 13.34 -9.56
CA ASP A 180 -8.34 12.12 -8.97
C ASP A 180 -8.48 12.24 -7.45
N ILE A 181 -7.54 12.94 -6.79
CA ILE A 181 -7.62 13.22 -5.34
C ILE A 181 -8.77 14.17 -5.00
N GLU A 182 -8.98 15.21 -5.81
CA GLU A 182 -10.11 16.14 -5.64
C GLU A 182 -11.45 15.43 -5.85
N GLU A 183 -11.58 14.61 -6.91
CA GLU A 183 -12.78 13.82 -7.18
C GLU A 183 -13.04 12.77 -6.10
N MET A 184 -11.99 12.16 -5.54
CA MET A 184 -12.10 11.19 -4.45
C MET A 184 -12.81 11.77 -3.21
N ILE A 185 -12.52 13.02 -2.83
CA ILE A 185 -13.18 13.68 -1.71
C ILE A 185 -14.69 13.81 -1.95
N GLU A 186 -15.07 14.29 -3.14
CA GLU A 186 -16.47 14.49 -3.52
C GLU A 186 -17.23 13.15 -3.59
N ILE A 187 -16.60 12.11 -4.15
CA ILE A 187 -17.18 10.77 -4.24
C ILE A 187 -17.42 10.21 -2.84
N ILE A 188 -16.43 10.27 -1.94
CA ILE A 188 -16.55 9.75 -0.57
C ILE A 188 -17.64 10.51 0.19
N ALA A 189 -17.67 11.84 0.10
CA ALA A 189 -18.67 12.65 0.80
C ALA A 189 -20.10 12.37 0.29
N ARG A 190 -20.27 12.27 -1.03
CA ARG A 190 -21.56 11.94 -1.66
C ARG A 190 -22.05 10.55 -1.27
N GLU A 191 -21.20 9.53 -1.36
CA GLU A 191 -21.58 8.17 -1.00
C GLU A 191 -21.77 8.02 0.51
N GLY A 192 -20.94 8.66 1.33
CA GLY A 192 -21.10 8.69 2.79
C GLY A 192 -22.46 9.24 3.20
N LYS A 193 -22.90 10.34 2.57
CA LYS A 193 -24.22 10.92 2.79
C LYS A 193 -25.35 9.93 2.45
N LYS A 194 -25.25 9.23 1.31
CA LYS A 194 -26.25 8.23 0.92
C LYS A 194 -26.33 7.07 1.91
N VAL A 195 -25.18 6.53 2.32
CA VAL A 195 -25.13 5.42 3.29
C VAL A 195 -25.70 5.87 4.63
N HIS A 196 -25.36 7.06 5.10
CA HIS A 196 -25.91 7.63 6.32
C HIS A 196 -27.44 7.71 6.27
N GLN A 197 -28.02 8.24 5.19
CA GLN A 197 -29.47 8.32 5.02
C GLN A 197 -30.16 6.95 5.08
N ILE A 198 -29.56 5.93 4.48
CA ILE A 198 -30.11 4.56 4.49
C ILE A 198 -30.05 3.95 5.89
N LEU A 199 -28.90 4.06 6.57
CA LEU A 199 -28.72 3.50 7.90
C LEU A 199 -29.62 4.20 8.93
N SER A 200 -29.72 5.52 8.88
CA SER A 200 -30.57 6.31 9.79
C SER A 200 -32.07 6.02 9.61
N ALA A 201 -32.51 5.77 8.37
CA ALA A 201 -33.89 5.36 8.10
C ALA A 201 -34.21 3.95 8.67
N ALA A 202 -33.29 2.99 8.51
CA ALA A 202 -33.45 1.64 9.05
C ALA A 202 -33.51 1.61 10.59
N THR A 203 -32.78 2.50 11.26
CA THR A 203 -32.86 2.66 12.73
C THR A 203 -34.16 3.32 13.19
N ALA A 204 -34.76 4.20 12.38
CA ALA A 204 -36.03 4.84 12.71
C ALA A 204 -37.21 3.84 12.62
N ASP A 205 -37.20 2.96 11.62
CA ASP A 205 -38.24 1.93 11.43
C ASP A 205 -38.14 0.75 12.42
N SER A 206 -37.02 0.61 13.14
CA SER A 206 -36.80 -0.44 14.13
C SER A 206 -37.04 0.00 15.58
N SER A 207 -37.48 1.25 15.82
CA SER A 207 -37.91 1.70 17.14
C SER A 207 -39.23 1.02 17.52
N PRO A 208 -39.26 0.16 18.56
CA PRO A 208 -40.52 -0.39 19.04
C PRO A 208 -41.31 0.76 19.69
N TYR A 209 -42.60 0.83 19.38
CA TYR A 209 -43.56 1.51 20.26
C TYR A 209 -43.45 0.95 21.68
#